data_AF-A0A7T1WW61-F1
#
_entry.id   AF-A0A7T1WW61-F1
#
_cell.length_a   1.000
_cell.length_b   1.000
_cell.length_c   1.000
_cell.angle_alpha   90.00
_cell.angle_beta   90.00
_cell.angle_gamma   90.00
#
_symmetry.space_group_name_H-M   'P 1'
#
loop_
_entity.id
_entity.type
_entity.pdbx_description
1 polymer ?
#
loop_
_entity_poly.entity_id
_entity_poly.type
_entity_poly.pdbx_seq_one_letter_code
_entity_poly.pdbx_strand_id
1 'polypeptide(L)' 'MNYGSDSDSIQGEGLPMTKAMKLKDDALWYHVNAQLQGGGDIHCSVTVDGKTKRGHASGGYNICDAQLSGDMPGGWN' A
#
# COMPACT_ATOMS: atom_id res chain seq x y z
N MET A 1 -1.61 8.93 -6.59
CA MET A 1 -1.26 7.71 -5.82
C MET A 1 -2.04 7.80 -4.52
N ASN A 2 -2.97 6.89 -4.28
CA ASN A 2 -3.74 6.86 -3.04
C ASN A 2 -3.27 5.67 -2.21
N TYR A 3 -2.96 5.89 -0.94
CA TYR A 3 -2.70 4.84 0.03
C TYR A 3 -3.41 5.15 1.34
N GLY A 4 -3.93 4.13 2.04
CA GLY A 4 -4.58 4.29 3.34
C GLY A 4 -5.49 3.11 3.71
N SER A 5 -6.21 3.23 4.84
CA SER A 5 -7.20 2.25 5.28
C SER A 5 -8.51 2.41 4.49
N ASP A 6 -9.49 1.53 4.74
CA ASP A 6 -10.85 1.66 4.19
C ASP A 6 -11.51 3.05 4.38
N SER A 7 -10.96 3.83 5.31
CA SER A 7 -11.44 5.11 5.82
C SER A 7 -10.46 6.28 5.55
N ASP A 8 -9.26 6.05 4.98
CA ASP A 8 -8.28 7.10 4.72
C ASP A 8 -7.69 6.99 3.30
N SER A 9 -7.64 8.12 2.59
CA SER A 9 -6.96 8.24 1.29
C SER A 9 -5.87 9.29 1.40
N ILE A 10 -4.62 8.85 1.57
CA ILE A 10 -3.47 9.74 1.64
C ILE A 10 -2.81 9.77 0.25
N GLN A 11 -2.73 10.95 -0.32
CA GLN A 11 -1.91 11.24 -1.48
C GLN A 11 -0.54 11.71 -1.01
N GLY A 12 0.52 11.30 -1.71
CA GLY A 12 1.82 11.92 -1.48
C GLY A 12 2.55 12.17 -2.80
N GLU A 13 3.56 13.03 -2.69
CA GLU A 13 4.27 13.63 -3.82
C GLU A 13 5.68 13.06 -3.92
N GLY A 14 6.04 12.52 -5.11
CA GLY A 14 7.40 12.07 -5.43
C GLY A 14 7.75 10.64 -5.02
N LEU A 15 8.75 10.06 -5.68
CA LEU A 15 9.30 8.73 -5.37
C LEU A 15 10.77 8.86 -4.93
N PRO A 16 11.26 8.01 -3.99
CA PRO A 16 10.52 6.98 -3.27
C PRO A 16 9.66 7.56 -2.13
N MET A 17 8.40 7.12 -2.04
CA MET A 17 7.55 7.42 -0.89
C MET A 17 7.69 6.35 0.18
N THR A 18 7.89 6.79 1.43
CA THR A 18 7.78 5.92 2.60
C THR A 18 6.95 6.66 3.64
N LYS A 19 5.89 6.02 4.14
CA LYS A 19 5.09 6.55 5.24
C LYS A 19 4.84 5.47 6.26
N ALA A 20 5.09 5.80 7.52
CA ALA A 20 4.69 5.02 8.66
C ALA A 20 3.43 5.66 9.28
N MET A 21 2.48 4.82 9.64
CA MET A 21 1.25 5.21 10.31
C MET A 21 1.06 4.31 11.53
N LYS A 22 0.34 4.79 12.53
CA LYS A 22 -0.09 3.90 13.63
C LYS A 22 -1.03 2.85 13.06
N LEU A 23 -0.80 1.60 13.45
CA LEU A 23 -1.73 0.52 13.18
C LEU A 23 -3.07 0.85 13.84
N LYS A 24 -4.13 0.82 13.04
CA LYS A 24 -5.52 0.84 13.49
C LYS A 24 -6.00 -0.61 13.60
N ASP A 25 -6.35 -1.02 14.83
CA ASP A 25 -6.75 -2.39 15.16
C ASP A 25 -8.15 -2.75 14.61
N ASP A 26 -8.92 -1.77 14.15
CA ASP A 26 -10.22 -1.94 13.50
C ASP A 26 -10.13 -1.94 11.96
N ALA A 27 -8.94 -1.73 11.39
CA ALA A 27 -8.76 -1.73 9.94
C ALA A 27 -8.81 -3.16 9.37
N LEU A 28 -9.71 -3.41 8.44
CA LEU A 28 -9.83 -4.71 7.77
C LEU A 28 -8.68 -5.00 6.79
N TRP A 29 -8.14 -3.94 6.18
CA TRP A 29 -7.05 -4.05 5.20
C TRP A 29 -6.28 -2.74 5.09
N TYR A 30 -5.01 -2.86 4.71
CA TYR A 30 -4.18 -1.75 4.25
C TYR A 30 -3.81 -1.96 2.80
N HIS A 31 -3.88 -0.87 2.03
CA HIS A 31 -3.60 -0.89 0.61
C HIS A 31 -2.69 0.25 0.21
N VAL A 32 -1.76 -0.07 -0.68
CA VAL A 32 -0.97 0.92 -1.41
C VAL A 32 -1.26 0.74 -2.89
N ASN A 33 -1.73 1.83 -3.50
CA ASN A 33 -1.84 1.95 -4.94
C ASN A 33 -0.95 3.09 -5.44
N ALA A 34 0.03 2.74 -6.27
CA ALA A 34 0.97 3.68 -6.84
C ALA A 34 1.01 3.54 -8.36
N GLN A 35 0.98 4.65 -9.09
CA GLN A 35 1.00 4.68 -10.55
C GLN A 35 2.08 5.65 -11.02
N LEU A 36 2.96 5.21 -11.92
CA LEU A 36 3.88 6.12 -12.61
C LEU A 36 3.15 6.85 -13.75
N GLN A 37 3.56 8.07 -14.08
CA GLN A 37 3.09 8.77 -15.28
C GLN A 37 4.24 8.74 -16.30
N GLY A 38 4.11 7.94 -17.38
CA GLY A 38 5.13 7.86 -18.44
C GLY A 38 5.91 6.54 -18.54
N GLY A 39 5.59 5.54 -17.71
CA GLY A 39 6.25 4.23 -17.71
C GLY A 39 7.52 4.18 -16.83
N GLY A 40 7.90 2.97 -16.43
CA GLY A 40 9.05 2.74 -15.55
C GLY A 40 8.91 1.45 -14.76
N ASP A 41 9.74 1.30 -13.74
CA ASP A 41 9.70 0.19 -12.79
C ASP A 41 9.27 0.74 -11.43
N ILE A 42 8.22 0.16 -10.84
CA ILE A 42 7.70 0.56 -9.54
C ILE A 42 7.53 -0.64 -8.62
N HIS A 43 8.12 -0.53 -7.44
CA HIS A 43 7.94 -1.46 -6.34
C HIS A 43 7.11 -0.80 -5.23
N CYS A 44 6.16 -1.53 -4.68
CA CYS A 44 5.36 -1.10 -3.54
C CYS A 44 5.35 -2.20 -2.48
N SER A 45 5.29 -1.80 -1.22
CA SER A 45 5.20 -2.75 -0.12
C SER A 45 4.36 -2.20 1.02
N VAL A 46 3.49 -3.04 1.56
CA VAL A 46 2.72 -2.78 2.77
C VAL A 46 3.22 -3.72 3.84
N THR A 47 3.62 -3.17 4.98
CA THR A 47 4.04 -3.96 6.15
C THR A 47 3.13 -3.61 7.31
N VAL A 48 2.49 -4.61 7.89
CA VAL A 48 1.65 -4.47 9.07
C VAL A 48 1.97 -5.61 10.01
N ASP A 49 2.27 -5.27 11.26
CA ASP A 49 2.58 -6.24 12.31
C ASP A 49 3.61 -7.32 11.88
N GLY A 50 4.70 -6.86 11.24
CA GLY A 50 5.74 -7.74 10.70
C GLY A 50 5.37 -8.52 9.42
N LYS A 51 4.10 -8.61 9.05
CA LYS A 51 3.65 -9.21 7.79
C LYS A 51 3.83 -8.22 6.64
N THR A 52 4.59 -8.59 5.62
CA THR A 52 4.86 -7.74 4.46
C THR A 52 4.22 -8.30 3.20
N LYS A 53 3.45 -7.49 2.48
CA LYS A 53 3.07 -7.74 1.09
C LYS A 53 3.81 -6.80 0.17
N ARG A 54 4.24 -7.31 -0.99
CA ARG A 54 4.95 -6.55 -2.01
C ARG A 54 4.20 -6.65 -3.33
N GLY A 55 4.11 -5.54 -4.02
CA GLY A 55 3.70 -5.45 -5.41
C GLY A 55 4.87 -4.97 -6.26
N HIS A 56 4.83 -5.33 -7.53
CA HIS A 56 5.77 -4.87 -8.54
C HIS A 56 5.02 -4.66 -9.84
N ALA A 57 5.26 -3.55 -10.50
CA ALA A 57 4.74 -3.27 -11.83
C ALA A 57 5.84 -2.59 -12.66
N SER A 58 5.96 -2.99 -13.92
CA SER A 58 6.98 -2.46 -14.83
C SER A 58 6.48 -2.35 -16.27
N GLY A 59 7.12 -1.46 -17.03
CA GLY A 59 6.80 -1.24 -18.44
C GLY A 59 5.65 -0.24 -18.64
N GLY A 60 4.77 -0.51 -19.61
CA GLY A 60 3.62 0.34 -19.93
C GLY A 60 2.45 0.23 -18.94
N TYR A 61 2.41 -0.85 -18.16
CA TYR A 61 1.47 -1.04 -17.06
C TYR A 61 2.23 -0.81 -15.75
N ASN A 62 2.08 0.38 -15.21
CA ASN A 62 2.93 0.91 -14.14
C ASN A 62 2.13 1.22 -12.87
N ILE A 63 1.04 0.46 -12.66
CA ILE A 63 0.22 0.51 -11.45
C ILE A 63 0.70 -0.61 -10.52
N CYS A 64 1.37 -0.22 -9.44
CA CYS A 64 1.74 -1.11 -8.36
C CYS A 64 0.60 -1.21 -7.35
N ASP A 65 0.19 -2.44 -7.07
CA ASP A 65 -0.87 -2.77 -6.13
C ASP A 65 -0.32 -3.71 -5.05
N ALA A 66 -0.44 -3.31 -3.79
CA ALA A 66 -0.13 -4.16 -2.66
C ALA A 66 -1.20 -3.99 -1.59
N GLN A 67 -1.97 -5.06 -1.35
CA GLN A 67 -2.93 -5.13 -0.26
C GLN A 67 -2.47 -6.16 0.76
N LEU A 68 -2.64 -5.82 2.04
CA LEU A 68 -2.53 -6.75 3.14
C LEU A 68 -3.86 -6.68 3.91
N SER A 69 -4.50 -7.83 4.13
CA SER A 69 -5.72 -7.95 4.93
C SER A 69 -5.40 -8.43 6.34
N GLY A 70 -6.14 -7.93 7.32
CA GLY A 70 -6.13 -8.47 8.68
C GLY A 70 -6.84 -9.81 8.77
N ASP A 71 -6.67 -10.52 9.88
CA ASP A 71 -7.39 -11.77 10.16
C ASP A 71 -8.86 -11.46 10.52
N MET A 72 -9.82 -12.35 10.17
CA MET A 72 -11.25 -12.09 10.40
C MET A 72 -11.56 -11.85 11.90
N PRO A 73 -12.30 -10.78 12.29
CA PRO A 73 -12.97 -9.76 11.48
C PRO A 73 -12.25 -8.38 11.49
N GLY A 74 -10.92 -8.34 11.61
CA GLY A 74 -10.13 -7.10 11.67
C GLY A 74 -8.87 -7.17 12.55
N GLY A 75 -8.49 -8.36 13.02
CA GLY A 75 -7.36 -8.52 13.93
C GLY A 75 -6.02 -8.48 13.20
N TRP A 76 -5.14 -7.58 13.63
CA TRP A 76 -3.71 -7.64 13.34
C TRP A 76 -3.06 -8.32 14.55
N ASN A 77 -2.67 -9.60 14.38
CA ASN A 77 -2.15 -10.48 15.43
C ASN A 77 -0.91 -11.21 14.91
#